data_AF-A0A1J4KI60-F1
#
_entry.id   AF-A0A1J4KI60-F1
#
_cell.length_a   1.000
_cell.length_b   1.000
_cell.length_c   1.000
_cell.angle_alpha   90.00
_cell.angle_beta   90.00
_cell.angle_gamma   90.00
#
_symmetry.space_group_name_H-M   'P 1'
#
loop_
_entity.id
_entity.type
_entity.pdbx_description
1 polymer ?
#
loop_
_entity_poly.entity_id
_entity_poly.type
_entity_poly.pdbx_seq_one_letter_code
_entity_poly.pdbx_strand_id
1 'polypeptide(L)'
;MNDQINGLTEFLQNIEISSKLQEMLVSIIKCQDTEISEKLEEFFAFLKEINISNNLPVYEALLYSLSQFFMRFNTFTFKKGNTLQQNNYSILYTVLSELESSFSLKTIPQSMLFCIFRDNDILLLYLYKKGILPFSFLRIKYSLEYPHFTTLSFFHHEFVQNAKSFYNQQIKKINSLGKLPTINLSTRENLHSNDKISQIIRNDDIDSFLQWVARFGDFEKCINDSVDALFLDFNSKYKESSMYWRQITLLDYSILYESVNIFKYLYMNHAKLSRETLLYSIVGGNDSIFSILEEGLKIDHQMCDKFLTTAIFYQQTIFIEYFLNMKIDHQQTIQEIFSTFNKTYNFTYLAQYIKMLKENINISEYCKEILENNLTAHYLFDYFLLQQKNFDINSKNKIKQIIYGYFGFVKGISQILIIHSFI
;
A
#
# COMPACT_ATOMS: atom_id res chain seq x y z
N MET A 1 38.58 16.70 6.59
CA MET A 1 37.81 17.83 6.02
C MET A 1 36.36 17.39 6.02
N ASN A 2 35.46 18.12 6.68
CA ASN A 2 34.04 17.79 6.63
C ASN A 2 33.54 18.17 5.24
N ASP A 3 33.51 17.20 4.34
CA ASP A 3 32.90 17.39 3.03
C ASP A 3 31.42 17.75 3.26
N GLN A 4 31.08 19.01 3.02
CA GLN A 4 29.73 19.50 3.14
C GLN A 4 28.88 18.76 2.10
N ILE A 5 27.88 18.02 2.57
CA ILE A 5 26.92 17.31 1.72
C ILE A 5 25.95 18.34 1.14
N ASN A 6 26.04 18.54 -0.17
CA ASN A 6 25.16 19.45 -0.89
C ASN A 6 23.71 18.98 -0.77
N GLY A 7 22.76 19.89 -0.56
CA GLY A 7 21.34 19.55 -0.54
C GLY A 7 20.86 18.77 0.68
N LEU A 8 21.72 18.48 1.67
CA LEU A 8 21.31 17.68 2.84
C LEU A 8 20.15 18.33 3.61
N THR A 9 20.21 19.64 3.84
CA THR A 9 19.15 20.37 4.53
C THR A 9 17.82 20.29 3.78
N GLU A 10 17.85 20.50 2.46
CA GLU A 10 16.65 20.42 1.60
C GLU A 10 16.08 18.99 1.59
N PHE A 11 16.93 17.98 1.47
CA PHE A 11 16.52 16.57 1.51
C PHE A 11 15.84 16.21 2.83
N LEU A 12 16.44 16.59 3.95
CA LEU A 12 15.87 16.35 5.28
C LEU A 12 14.53 17.09 5.46
N GLN A 13 14.44 18.33 4.99
CA GLN A 13 13.20 19.11 4.99
C GLN A 13 12.12 18.43 4.14
N ASN A 14 12.45 17.93 2.95
CA ASN A 14 11.50 17.23 2.10
C ASN A 14 10.99 15.91 2.73
N ILE A 15 11.84 15.17 3.46
CA ILE A 15 11.41 14.00 4.24
C ILE A 15 10.44 14.40 5.35
N GLU A 16 10.74 15.47 6.09
CA GLU A 16 9.89 15.96 7.18
C GLU A 16 8.52 16.41 6.65
N ILE A 17 8.48 17.16 5.55
CA ILE A 17 7.24 17.56 4.88
C ILE A 17 6.46 16.31 4.41
N SER A 18 7.13 15.33 3.81
CA SER A 18 6.49 14.09 3.34
C SER A 18 5.91 13.27 4.49
N SER A 19 6.62 13.21 5.62
CA SER A 19 6.13 12.61 6.87
C SER A 19 4.87 13.33 7.36
N LYS A 20 4.88 14.66 7.38
CA LYS A 20 3.74 15.46 7.83
C LYS A 20 2.51 15.25 6.95
N LEU A 21 2.69 15.22 5.62
CA LEU A 21 1.62 14.93 4.66
C LEU A 21 1.01 13.55 4.91
N GLN A 22 1.86 12.54 5.13
CA GLN A 22 1.43 11.19 5.47
C GLN A 22 0.63 11.16 6.77
N GLU A 23 1.08 11.81 7.84
CA GLU A 23 0.35 11.92 9.11
C GLU A 23 -1.03 12.59 8.94
N MET A 24 -1.11 13.65 8.13
CA MET A 24 -2.38 14.32 7.83
C MET A 24 -3.34 13.38 7.09
N LEU A 25 -2.85 12.61 6.12
CA LEU A 25 -3.65 11.57 5.44
C LEU A 25 -4.15 10.50 6.40
N VAL A 26 -3.31 10.00 7.32
CA VAL A 26 -3.75 9.07 8.38
C VAL A 26 -4.87 9.72 9.21
N SER A 27 -4.68 10.98 9.60
CA SER A 27 -5.63 11.68 10.45
C SER A 27 -6.98 11.88 9.77
N ILE A 28 -7.02 12.17 8.47
CA ILE A 28 -8.27 12.28 7.69
C ILE A 28 -9.00 10.94 7.65
N ILE A 29 -8.28 9.83 7.49
CA ILE A 29 -8.90 8.50 7.39
C ILE A 29 -9.41 8.00 8.76
N LYS A 30 -8.70 8.33 9.84
CA LYS A 30 -9.03 7.87 11.19
C LYS A 30 -10.04 8.76 11.92
N CYS A 31 -10.34 9.96 11.42
CA CYS A 31 -11.26 10.89 12.08
C CYS A 31 -12.73 10.42 12.00
N GLN A 32 -13.64 11.18 12.61
CA GLN A 32 -15.08 10.93 12.45
C GLN A 32 -15.62 11.60 11.20
N ASP A 33 -16.73 11.10 10.64
CA ASP A 33 -17.34 11.64 9.41
C ASP A 33 -17.57 13.16 9.45
N THR A 34 -17.91 13.70 10.63
CA THR A 34 -18.15 15.13 10.87
C THR A 34 -16.89 16.00 10.77
N GLU A 35 -15.70 15.40 10.89
CA GLU A 35 -14.40 16.09 10.93
C GLU A 35 -13.65 16.00 9.59
N ILE A 36 -14.08 15.13 8.68
CA ILE A 36 -13.38 14.86 7.41
C ILE A 36 -13.20 16.15 6.59
N SER A 37 -14.24 16.98 6.49
CA SER A 37 -14.19 18.21 5.68
C SER A 37 -13.16 19.20 6.23
N GLU A 38 -13.15 19.44 7.53
CA GLU A 38 -12.19 20.33 8.20
C GLU A 38 -10.75 19.82 8.00
N LYS A 39 -10.53 18.50 8.16
CA LYS A 39 -9.21 17.90 7.98
C LYS A 39 -8.73 17.93 6.53
N LEU A 40 -9.63 17.80 5.55
CA LEU A 40 -9.30 18.00 4.14
C LEU A 40 -8.93 19.45 3.84
N GLU A 41 -9.66 20.42 4.39
CA GLU A 41 -9.32 21.84 4.25
C GLU A 41 -7.94 22.16 4.84
N GLU A 42 -7.64 21.65 6.04
CA GLU A 42 -6.33 21.77 6.69
C GLU A 42 -5.21 21.17 5.81
N PHE A 43 -5.46 19.98 5.24
CA PHE A 43 -4.55 19.32 4.32
C PHE A 43 -4.30 20.11 3.04
N PHE A 44 -5.34 20.62 2.39
CA PHE A 44 -5.19 21.41 1.17
C PHE A 44 -4.56 22.78 1.42
N ALA A 45 -4.83 23.41 2.56
CA ALA A 45 -4.14 24.63 2.99
C ALA A 45 -2.64 24.38 3.12
N PHE A 46 -2.25 23.26 3.73
CA PHE A 46 -0.84 22.88 3.86
C PHE A 46 -0.18 22.60 2.50
N LEU A 47 -0.85 21.90 1.57
CA LEU A 47 -0.34 21.71 0.19
C LEU A 47 -0.05 23.03 -0.52
N LYS A 48 -0.89 24.04 -0.31
CA LYS A 48 -0.71 25.38 -0.86
C LYS A 48 0.46 26.11 -0.19
N GLU A 49 0.58 26.02 1.13
CA GLU A 49 1.67 26.62 1.91
C GLU A 49 3.04 26.12 1.43
N ILE A 50 3.19 24.81 1.28
CA ILE A 50 4.45 24.19 0.82
C ILE A 50 4.67 24.33 -0.69
N ASN A 51 3.73 24.96 -1.41
CA ASN A 51 3.76 25.14 -2.86
C ASN A 51 4.06 23.82 -3.61
N ILE A 52 3.27 22.78 -3.30
CA ILE A 52 3.55 21.39 -3.70
C ILE A 52 3.81 21.21 -5.20
N SER A 53 3.13 21.98 -6.07
CA SER A 53 3.30 21.94 -7.52
C SER A 53 4.72 22.30 -8.00
N ASN A 54 5.47 23.05 -7.19
CA ASN A 54 6.85 23.45 -7.48
C ASN A 54 7.89 22.60 -6.73
N ASN A 55 7.47 21.65 -5.89
CA ASN A 55 8.34 20.73 -5.17
C ASN A 55 8.08 19.29 -5.60
N LEU A 56 8.60 18.92 -6.78
CA LEU A 56 8.40 17.59 -7.38
C LEU A 56 8.83 16.43 -6.46
N PRO A 57 9.95 16.49 -5.71
CA PRO A 57 10.31 15.46 -4.72
C PRO A 57 9.21 15.15 -3.71
N VAL A 58 8.63 16.19 -3.10
CA VAL A 58 7.56 16.04 -2.11
C VAL A 58 6.25 15.64 -2.78
N TYR A 59 5.97 16.16 -3.99
CA TYR A 59 4.76 15.80 -4.72
C TYR A 59 4.76 14.32 -5.13
N GLU A 60 5.88 13.81 -5.64
CA GLU A 60 6.03 12.39 -5.94
C GLU A 60 5.88 11.53 -4.68
N ALA A 61 6.50 11.94 -3.56
CA ALA A 61 6.35 11.28 -2.26
C ALA A 61 4.89 11.20 -1.83
N LEU A 62 4.12 12.30 -1.95
CA LEU A 62 2.69 12.33 -1.68
C LEU A 62 1.91 11.36 -2.57
N LEU A 63 2.21 11.29 -3.87
CA LEU A 63 1.52 10.39 -4.79
C LEU A 63 1.80 8.91 -4.46
N TYR A 64 3.04 8.57 -4.10
CA TYR A 64 3.38 7.24 -3.57
C TYR A 64 2.66 6.95 -2.27
N SER A 65 2.62 7.91 -1.34
CA SER A 65 1.83 7.79 -0.12
C SER A 65 0.39 7.52 -0.47
N LEU A 66 -0.29 8.31 -1.31
CA LEU A 66 -1.68 8.07 -1.71
C LEU A 66 -1.90 6.67 -2.33
N SER A 67 -1.00 6.25 -3.24
CA SER A 67 -1.02 4.92 -3.85
C SER A 67 -1.05 3.82 -2.80
N GLN A 68 -0.18 3.96 -1.80
CA GLN A 68 0.02 3.00 -0.72
C GLN A 68 -0.97 3.14 0.44
N PHE A 69 -1.48 4.32 0.71
CA PHE A 69 -2.51 4.54 1.70
C PHE A 69 -3.78 3.82 1.30
N PHE A 70 -4.15 3.98 0.05
CA PHE A 70 -5.31 3.30 -0.52
C PHE A 70 -5.18 1.78 -0.44
N MET A 71 -3.97 1.25 -0.67
CA MET A 71 -3.67 -0.16 -0.48
C MET A 71 -4.00 -0.70 0.90
N ARG A 72 -3.79 0.13 1.92
CA ARG A 72 -3.77 -0.28 3.33
C ARG A 72 -5.10 -0.05 4.03
N PHE A 73 -5.71 1.09 3.76
CA PHE A 73 -6.81 1.59 4.57
C PHE A 73 -8.18 1.22 4.01
N ASN A 74 -8.28 0.96 2.70
CA ASN A 74 -9.51 0.44 2.11
C ASN A 74 -9.87 -0.95 2.59
N THR A 75 -8.87 -1.72 3.00
CA THR A 75 -9.09 -3.08 3.40
C THR A 75 -9.59 -3.18 4.85
N PHE A 76 -9.31 -2.20 5.73
CA PHE A 76 -9.37 -2.43 7.19
C PHE A 76 -10.01 -1.36 8.09
N THR A 77 -10.34 -0.15 7.61
CA THR A 77 -10.97 0.84 8.50
C THR A 77 -12.49 0.71 8.55
N PHE A 78 -13.00 0.03 9.57
CA PHE A 78 -14.42 -0.07 9.88
C PHE A 78 -14.65 0.43 11.30
N LYS A 79 -15.20 1.64 11.43
CA LYS A 79 -15.93 1.97 12.66
C LYS A 79 -17.38 1.55 12.46
N LYS A 80 -18.00 1.06 13.54
CA LYS A 80 -19.40 0.60 13.63
C LYS A 80 -20.35 1.46 12.78
N GLY A 81 -20.83 0.92 11.66
CA GLY A 81 -21.86 1.53 10.81
C GLY A 81 -21.55 1.44 9.32
N ASN A 82 -22.55 1.11 8.50
CA ASN A 82 -22.44 0.93 7.05
C ASN A 82 -21.98 2.18 6.25
N THR A 83 -21.75 3.34 6.89
CA THR A 83 -21.49 4.62 6.20
C THR A 83 -20.03 4.92 5.87
N LEU A 84 -19.06 4.40 6.63
CA LEU A 84 -17.66 4.83 6.51
C LEU A 84 -16.89 4.30 5.28
N GLN A 85 -17.28 3.17 4.71
CA GLN A 85 -16.53 2.63 3.55
C GLN A 85 -16.66 3.51 2.30
N GLN A 86 -17.83 4.12 2.10
CA GLN A 86 -18.02 5.09 1.02
C GLN A 86 -17.15 6.34 1.24
N ASN A 87 -16.72 6.59 2.48
CA ASN A 87 -15.97 7.79 2.84
C ASN A 87 -14.48 7.70 2.44
N ASN A 88 -13.82 6.54 2.52
CA ASN A 88 -12.39 6.48 2.17
C ASN A 88 -12.14 6.71 0.66
N TYR A 89 -12.97 6.15 -0.21
CA TYR A 89 -12.88 6.42 -1.65
C TYR A 89 -13.26 7.86 -1.98
N SER A 90 -14.28 8.39 -1.30
CA SER A 90 -14.68 9.78 -1.52
C SER A 90 -13.58 10.74 -1.07
N ILE A 91 -12.93 10.49 0.08
CA ILE A 91 -11.73 11.21 0.55
C ILE A 91 -10.65 11.18 -0.52
N LEU A 92 -10.27 9.99 -0.98
CA LEU A 92 -9.21 9.84 -1.98
C LEU A 92 -9.55 10.55 -3.29
N TYR A 93 -10.75 10.35 -3.83
CA TYR A 93 -11.17 11.01 -5.05
C TYR A 93 -11.27 12.52 -4.87
N THR A 94 -11.63 12.99 -3.68
CA THR A 94 -11.58 14.42 -3.34
C THR A 94 -10.14 14.92 -3.38
N VAL A 95 -9.20 14.22 -2.74
CA VAL A 95 -7.76 14.58 -2.79
C VAL A 95 -7.24 14.56 -4.23
N LEU A 96 -7.50 13.50 -5.01
CA LEU A 96 -7.03 13.42 -6.40
C LEU A 96 -7.69 14.44 -7.32
N SER A 97 -8.97 14.75 -7.10
CA SER A 97 -9.66 15.80 -7.85
C SER A 97 -9.06 17.17 -7.54
N GLU A 98 -8.75 17.44 -6.26
CA GLU A 98 -8.10 18.68 -5.85
C GLU A 98 -6.68 18.78 -6.41
N LEU A 99 -5.91 17.68 -6.38
CA LEU A 99 -4.59 17.60 -7.02
C LEU A 99 -4.67 17.87 -8.53
N GLU A 100 -5.73 17.38 -9.18
CA GLU A 100 -5.99 17.63 -10.60
C GLU A 100 -6.32 19.10 -10.88
N SER A 101 -7.23 19.71 -10.12
CA SER A 101 -7.72 21.07 -10.38
C SER A 101 -6.78 22.16 -9.91
N SER A 102 -6.15 21.98 -8.75
CA SER A 102 -5.48 23.04 -8.00
C SER A 102 -3.96 22.87 -7.95
N PHE A 103 -3.45 21.65 -8.14
CA PHE A 103 -2.03 21.33 -7.97
C PHE A 103 -1.36 20.71 -9.19
N SER A 104 -1.94 20.89 -10.39
CA SER A 104 -1.28 20.53 -11.65
C SER A 104 -0.93 19.04 -11.81
N LEU A 105 -1.72 18.11 -11.27
CA LEU A 105 -1.47 16.66 -11.46
C LEU A 105 -1.24 16.25 -12.93
N LYS A 106 -1.89 16.94 -13.87
CA LYS A 106 -1.74 16.73 -15.33
C LYS A 106 -0.37 17.12 -15.90
N THR A 107 0.42 17.91 -15.19
CA THR A 107 1.79 18.27 -15.61
C THR A 107 2.82 17.23 -15.20
N ILE A 108 2.47 16.31 -14.29
CA ILE A 108 3.33 15.17 -13.93
C ILE A 108 3.41 14.23 -15.13
N PRO A 109 4.60 13.76 -15.53
CA PRO A 109 4.75 12.82 -16.64
C PRO A 109 3.86 11.58 -16.45
N GLN A 110 3.07 11.23 -17.47
CA GLN A 110 2.15 10.09 -17.41
C GLN A 110 2.85 8.76 -17.10
N SER A 111 4.10 8.59 -17.55
CA SER A 111 4.92 7.43 -17.21
C SER A 111 5.24 7.35 -15.71
N MET A 112 5.50 8.49 -15.07
CA MET A 112 5.72 8.57 -13.62
C MET A 112 4.43 8.24 -12.87
N LEU A 113 3.30 8.85 -13.25
CA LEU A 113 1.98 8.52 -12.67
C LEU A 113 1.67 7.03 -12.82
N PHE A 114 1.90 6.46 -14.01
CA PHE A 114 1.76 5.03 -14.22
C PHE A 114 2.64 4.24 -13.27
N CYS A 115 3.94 4.54 -13.16
CA CYS A 115 4.85 3.81 -12.28
C CYS A 115 4.43 3.86 -10.80
N ILE A 116 3.96 5.02 -10.31
CA ILE A 116 3.51 5.22 -8.92
C ILE A 116 2.23 4.41 -8.64
N PHE A 117 1.27 4.46 -9.56
CA PHE A 117 -0.05 3.85 -9.37
C PHE A 117 -0.15 2.45 -9.98
N ARG A 118 0.90 1.91 -10.60
CA ARG A 118 0.82 0.65 -11.36
C ARG A 118 0.32 -0.51 -10.52
N ASP A 119 0.60 -0.52 -9.23
CA ASP A 119 0.22 -1.61 -8.33
C ASP A 119 -1.17 -1.37 -7.70
N ASN A 120 -1.85 -0.29 -8.06
CA ASN A 120 -3.15 0.12 -7.54
C ASN A 120 -4.16 0.27 -8.67
N ASP A 121 -4.92 -0.80 -8.92
CA ASP A 121 -5.82 -0.92 -10.08
C ASP A 121 -6.91 0.15 -10.11
N ILE A 122 -7.33 0.63 -8.94
CA ILE A 122 -8.43 1.59 -8.84
C ILE A 122 -7.97 2.99 -9.09
N LEU A 123 -6.77 3.33 -8.62
CA LEU A 123 -6.16 4.61 -8.96
C LEU A 123 -5.81 4.68 -10.44
N LEU A 124 -5.32 3.60 -11.04
CA LEU A 124 -5.16 3.54 -12.49
C LEU A 124 -6.49 3.72 -13.23
N LEU A 125 -7.55 3.05 -12.76
CA LEU A 125 -8.88 3.20 -13.35
C LEU A 125 -9.38 4.65 -13.24
N TYR A 126 -9.19 5.28 -12.09
CA TYR A 126 -9.53 6.69 -11.88
C TYR A 126 -8.80 7.59 -12.88
N LEU A 127 -7.47 7.46 -12.98
CA LEU A 127 -6.66 8.26 -13.90
C LEU A 127 -7.05 8.04 -15.37
N TYR A 128 -7.36 6.80 -15.74
CA TYR A 128 -7.88 6.47 -17.07
C TYR A 128 -9.25 7.13 -17.33
N LYS A 129 -10.20 7.00 -16.41
CA LYS A 129 -11.54 7.60 -16.52
C LYS A 129 -11.49 9.14 -16.60
N LYS A 130 -10.52 9.77 -15.94
CA LYS A 130 -10.28 11.22 -15.99
C LYS A 130 -9.50 11.67 -17.23
N GLY A 131 -9.09 10.74 -18.10
CA GLY A 131 -8.28 11.05 -19.29
C GLY A 131 -6.86 11.51 -18.99
N ILE A 132 -6.39 11.32 -17.74
CA ILE A 132 -5.01 11.64 -17.32
C ILE A 132 -4.05 10.58 -17.83
N LEU A 133 -4.49 9.30 -17.84
CA LEU A 133 -3.70 8.16 -18.30
C LEU A 133 -4.33 7.52 -19.55
N PRO A 134 -3.61 7.41 -20.69
CA PRO A 134 -4.16 6.76 -21.88
C PRO A 134 -4.26 5.24 -21.72
N PHE A 135 -5.18 4.62 -22.46
CA PHE A 135 -5.42 3.17 -22.46
C PHE A 135 -4.16 2.32 -22.75
N SER A 136 -3.18 2.87 -23.47
CA SER A 136 -1.91 2.18 -23.76
C SER A 136 -1.18 1.74 -22.48
N PHE A 137 -1.28 2.48 -21.38
CA PHE A 137 -0.67 2.09 -20.11
C PHE A 137 -1.36 0.89 -19.44
N LEU A 138 -2.68 0.73 -19.61
CA LEU A 138 -3.38 -0.49 -19.14
C LEU A 138 -2.91 -1.73 -19.92
N ARG A 139 -2.60 -1.58 -21.21
CA ARG A 139 -1.97 -2.65 -22.01
C ARG A 139 -0.55 -2.95 -21.52
N ILE A 140 0.24 -1.92 -21.21
CA ILE A 140 1.59 -2.08 -20.66
C ILE A 140 1.52 -2.85 -19.34
N LYS A 141 0.63 -2.47 -18.41
CA LYS A 141 0.42 -3.20 -17.15
C LYS A 141 0.09 -4.67 -17.37
N TYR A 142 -0.87 -4.95 -18.24
CA TYR A 142 -1.20 -6.34 -18.61
C TYR A 142 0.04 -7.10 -19.10
N SER A 143 0.89 -6.49 -19.92
CA SER A 143 2.12 -7.11 -20.43
C SER A 143 3.21 -7.30 -19.38
N LEU A 144 3.25 -6.47 -18.35
CA LEU A 144 4.24 -6.55 -17.27
C LEU A 144 3.86 -7.55 -16.17
N GLU A 145 2.56 -7.80 -15.96
CA GLU A 145 2.11 -8.63 -14.87
C GLU A 145 1.93 -10.10 -15.24
N TYR A 146 2.51 -10.98 -14.44
CA TYR A 146 2.17 -12.40 -14.42
C TYR A 146 1.67 -12.78 -13.01
N PRO A 147 0.58 -13.56 -12.89
CA PRO A 147 -0.27 -14.06 -13.98
C PRO A 147 -1.20 -12.98 -14.55
N HIS A 148 -1.36 -12.95 -15.87
CA HIS A 148 -2.08 -11.90 -16.61
C HIS A 148 -3.60 -11.77 -16.30
N PHE A 149 -4.18 -12.67 -15.51
CA PHE A 149 -5.64 -12.75 -15.35
C PHE A 149 -6.21 -11.68 -14.42
N THR A 150 -5.48 -11.22 -13.39
CA THR A 150 -5.99 -10.24 -12.41
C THR A 150 -6.31 -8.91 -13.09
N THR A 151 -5.32 -8.37 -13.81
CA THR A 151 -5.46 -7.13 -14.57
C THR A 151 -6.56 -7.23 -15.61
N LEU A 152 -6.61 -8.34 -16.38
CA LEU A 152 -7.62 -8.49 -17.43
C LEU A 152 -9.04 -8.60 -16.87
N SER A 153 -9.21 -9.22 -15.71
CA SER A 153 -10.49 -9.34 -15.02
C SER A 153 -10.92 -8.00 -14.45
N PHE A 154 -10.02 -7.28 -13.78
CA PHE A 154 -10.31 -6.00 -13.17
C PHE A 154 -10.66 -4.94 -14.23
N PHE A 155 -9.89 -4.86 -15.31
CA PHE A 155 -10.08 -3.90 -16.39
C PHE A 155 -10.93 -4.43 -17.56
N HIS A 156 -11.77 -5.44 -17.30
CA HIS A 156 -12.55 -6.13 -18.34
C HIS A 156 -13.29 -5.17 -19.27
N HIS A 157 -14.04 -4.22 -18.69
CA HIS A 157 -14.86 -3.28 -19.43
C HIS A 157 -14.01 -2.39 -20.33
N GLU A 158 -12.90 -1.89 -19.81
CA GLU A 158 -11.98 -1.00 -20.52
C GLU A 158 -11.31 -1.73 -21.68
N PHE A 159 -10.92 -2.99 -21.49
CA PHE A 159 -10.36 -3.82 -22.57
C PHE A 159 -11.39 -4.20 -23.63
N VAL A 160 -12.63 -4.53 -23.25
CA VAL A 160 -13.71 -4.83 -24.23
C VAL A 160 -14.04 -3.60 -25.06
N GLN A 161 -14.10 -2.42 -24.43
CA GLN A 161 -14.44 -1.17 -25.11
C GLN A 161 -13.33 -0.71 -26.07
N ASN A 162 -12.06 -0.75 -25.63
CA ASN A 162 -10.96 -0.15 -26.39
C ASN A 162 -10.15 -1.15 -27.22
N ALA A 163 -10.20 -2.45 -26.90
CA ALA A 163 -9.35 -3.46 -27.51
C ALA A 163 -10.01 -4.85 -27.54
N LYS A 164 -11.28 -4.91 -27.99
CA LYS A 164 -12.09 -6.15 -28.02
C LYS A 164 -11.39 -7.36 -28.64
N SER A 165 -10.69 -7.18 -29.76
CA SER A 165 -9.97 -8.27 -30.45
C SER A 165 -8.83 -8.82 -29.58
N PHE A 166 -8.03 -7.93 -29.00
CA PHE A 166 -6.97 -8.27 -28.05
C PHE A 166 -7.55 -8.99 -26.83
N TYR A 167 -8.59 -8.44 -26.20
CA TYR A 167 -9.26 -9.05 -25.05
C TYR A 167 -9.71 -10.48 -25.37
N ASN A 168 -10.46 -10.68 -26.46
CA ASN A 168 -10.93 -12.01 -26.86
C ASN A 168 -9.78 -13.00 -27.11
N GLN A 169 -8.65 -12.53 -27.65
CA GLN A 169 -7.47 -13.37 -27.85
C GLN A 169 -6.88 -13.82 -26.51
N GLN A 170 -6.77 -12.91 -25.53
CA GLN A 170 -6.22 -13.25 -24.21
C GLN A 170 -7.17 -14.17 -23.43
N ILE A 171 -8.47 -13.90 -23.46
CA ILE A 171 -9.48 -14.75 -22.81
C ILE A 171 -9.48 -16.16 -23.36
N LYS A 172 -9.32 -16.35 -24.68
CA LYS A 172 -9.19 -17.70 -25.26
C LYS A 172 -7.99 -18.45 -24.68
N LYS A 173 -6.85 -17.77 -24.49
CA LYS A 173 -5.65 -18.36 -23.86
C LYS A 173 -5.85 -18.66 -22.38
N ILE A 174 -6.59 -17.83 -21.66
CA ILE A 174 -6.86 -18.04 -20.23
C ILE A 174 -7.92 -19.12 -20.02
N ASN A 175 -8.97 -19.17 -20.83
CA ASN A 175 -10.03 -20.17 -20.72
C ASN A 175 -9.52 -21.60 -20.98
N SER A 176 -8.46 -21.77 -21.77
CA SER A 176 -7.76 -23.06 -21.85
C SER A 176 -7.04 -23.47 -20.55
N LEU A 177 -6.85 -22.53 -19.62
CA LEU A 177 -6.23 -22.75 -18.30
C LEU A 177 -7.26 -22.80 -17.15
N GLY A 178 -8.49 -22.30 -17.35
CA GLY A 178 -9.57 -22.29 -16.35
C GLY A 178 -10.58 -21.17 -16.58
N LYS A 179 -11.73 -21.21 -15.88
CA LYS A 179 -12.72 -20.12 -15.93
C LYS A 179 -12.18 -18.89 -15.22
N LEU A 180 -12.26 -17.73 -15.86
CA LEU A 180 -11.95 -16.46 -15.22
C LEU A 180 -13.03 -16.10 -14.17
N PRO A 181 -12.62 -15.61 -12.99
CA PRO A 181 -13.56 -15.01 -12.06
C PRO A 181 -14.21 -13.80 -12.73
N THR A 182 -15.54 -13.75 -12.73
CA THR A 182 -16.29 -12.60 -13.25
C THR A 182 -16.37 -11.57 -12.13
N ILE A 183 -15.60 -10.49 -12.24
CA ILE A 183 -15.68 -9.38 -11.29
C ILE A 183 -16.85 -8.49 -11.73
N ASN A 184 -17.89 -8.40 -10.91
CA ASN A 184 -18.99 -7.48 -11.16
C ASN A 184 -18.53 -6.03 -10.96
N LEU A 185 -19.08 -5.09 -11.74
CA LEU A 185 -18.85 -3.65 -11.59
C LEU A 185 -19.05 -3.16 -10.17
N SER A 186 -20.15 -3.57 -9.51
CA SER A 186 -20.42 -3.20 -8.12
C SER A 186 -19.30 -3.63 -7.18
N THR A 187 -18.62 -4.73 -7.50
CA THR A 187 -17.55 -5.27 -6.67
C THR A 187 -16.22 -4.53 -6.91
N ARG A 188 -16.00 -3.96 -8.10
CA ARG A 188 -14.88 -3.04 -8.36
C ARG A 188 -15.05 -1.72 -7.60
N GLU A 189 -16.30 -1.28 -7.45
CA GLU A 189 -16.63 -0.04 -6.75
C GLU A 189 -16.51 -0.21 -5.23
N ASN A 190 -16.91 -1.37 -4.71
CA ASN A 190 -16.92 -1.62 -3.26
C ASN A 190 -15.66 -2.33 -2.74
N LEU A 191 -14.86 -3.01 -3.57
CA LEU A 191 -13.67 -3.81 -3.20
C LEU A 191 -13.84 -4.85 -2.08
N HIS A 192 -15.06 -5.29 -1.86
CA HIS A 192 -15.30 -6.33 -0.87
C HIS A 192 -16.18 -7.41 -1.45
N SER A 193 -16.06 -8.60 -0.87
CA SER A 193 -17.02 -9.64 -1.17
C SER A 193 -18.42 -9.15 -0.77
N ASN A 194 -19.35 -9.35 -1.70
CA ASN A 194 -20.78 -9.18 -1.47
C ASN A 194 -21.39 -10.40 -0.75
N ASP A 195 -20.56 -11.37 -0.37
CA ASP A 195 -21.01 -12.52 0.41
C ASP A 195 -21.61 -12.07 1.73
N LYS A 196 -22.77 -12.62 2.04
CA LYS A 196 -23.56 -12.23 3.21
C LYS A 196 -22.78 -12.46 4.51
N ILE A 197 -22.01 -13.54 4.62
CA ILE A 197 -21.20 -13.80 5.80
C ILE A 197 -20.08 -12.78 5.97
N SER A 198 -19.44 -12.34 4.89
CA SER A 198 -18.43 -11.30 4.96
C SER A 198 -19.04 -9.97 5.42
N GLN A 199 -20.25 -9.63 4.96
CA GLN A 199 -20.97 -8.44 5.44
C GLN A 199 -21.31 -8.53 6.94
N ILE A 200 -21.78 -9.69 7.39
CA ILE A 200 -22.09 -9.95 8.80
C ILE A 200 -20.85 -9.75 9.67
N ILE A 201 -19.71 -10.33 9.27
CA ILE A 201 -18.46 -10.20 10.01
C ILE A 201 -18.01 -8.75 10.06
N ARG A 202 -17.93 -8.06 8.91
CA ARG A 202 -17.50 -6.64 8.87
C ARG A 202 -18.33 -5.71 9.74
N ASN A 203 -19.61 -6.02 9.93
CA ASN A 203 -20.51 -5.24 10.77
C ASN A 203 -20.47 -5.65 12.26
N ASP A 204 -19.68 -6.68 12.60
CA ASP A 204 -19.65 -7.34 13.90
C ASP A 204 -21.06 -7.71 14.42
N ASP A 205 -21.94 -8.11 13.50
CA ASP A 205 -23.34 -8.45 13.78
C ASP A 205 -23.44 -9.91 14.25
N ILE A 206 -23.18 -10.11 15.55
CA ILE A 206 -23.17 -11.42 16.18
C ILE A 206 -24.52 -12.14 16.05
N ASP A 207 -25.65 -11.43 16.08
CA ASP A 207 -26.97 -12.05 15.99
C ASP A 207 -27.21 -12.63 14.60
N SER A 208 -26.91 -11.87 13.54
CA SER A 208 -26.94 -12.38 12.17
C SER A 208 -25.93 -13.49 11.94
N PHE A 209 -24.76 -13.42 12.60
CA PHE A 209 -23.74 -14.47 12.53
C PHE A 209 -24.24 -15.79 13.12
N LEU A 210 -24.84 -15.76 14.31
CA LEU A 210 -25.41 -16.95 14.94
C LEU A 210 -26.54 -17.56 14.10
N GLN A 211 -27.40 -16.74 13.51
CA GLN A 211 -28.43 -17.20 12.57
C GLN A 211 -27.86 -17.81 11.29
N TRP A 212 -26.71 -17.34 10.83
CA TRP A 212 -26.01 -17.89 9.67
C TRP A 212 -25.41 -19.26 10.01
N VAL A 213 -24.68 -19.36 11.13
CA VAL A 213 -24.07 -20.61 11.63
C VAL A 213 -25.13 -21.70 11.85
N ALA A 214 -26.28 -21.37 12.44
CA ALA A 214 -27.36 -22.32 12.73
C ALA A 214 -27.92 -23.04 11.49
N ARG A 215 -27.70 -22.52 10.27
CA ARG A 215 -28.22 -23.10 9.02
C ARG A 215 -27.42 -24.31 8.52
N PHE A 216 -26.16 -24.47 8.96
CA PHE A 216 -25.28 -25.50 8.41
C PHE A 216 -25.47 -26.88 9.06
N GLY A 217 -26.13 -26.96 10.22
CA GLY A 217 -26.40 -28.21 10.95
C GLY A 217 -25.18 -28.88 11.58
N ASP A 218 -23.98 -28.65 11.04
CA ASP A 218 -22.68 -29.10 11.54
C ASP A 218 -21.82 -27.88 11.94
N PHE A 219 -21.76 -27.64 13.25
CA PHE A 219 -21.08 -26.48 13.83
C PHE A 219 -19.55 -26.58 13.73
N GLU A 220 -18.97 -27.77 13.94
CA GLU A 220 -17.51 -27.96 13.95
C GLU A 220 -16.90 -27.72 12.57
N LYS A 221 -17.65 -28.05 11.52
CA LYS A 221 -17.24 -27.75 10.15
C LYS A 221 -17.30 -26.24 9.88
N CYS A 222 -18.39 -25.59 10.29
CA CYS A 222 -18.66 -24.18 10.02
C CYS A 222 -17.63 -23.23 10.66
N ILE A 223 -17.13 -23.54 11.86
CA ILE A 223 -16.26 -22.62 12.60
C ILE A 223 -14.88 -22.39 11.96
N ASN A 224 -14.42 -23.38 11.19
CA ASN A 224 -13.16 -23.34 10.45
C ASN A 224 -13.37 -23.10 8.95
N ASP A 225 -14.60 -22.74 8.54
CA ASP A 225 -14.87 -22.31 7.19
C ASP A 225 -14.11 -21.02 6.88
N SER A 226 -14.13 -20.68 5.61
CA SER A 226 -13.41 -19.56 5.05
C SER A 226 -14.28 -18.76 4.11
N VAL A 227 -13.89 -17.51 3.90
CA VAL A 227 -14.47 -16.65 2.88
C VAL A 227 -13.49 -16.47 1.75
N ASP A 228 -14.02 -16.30 0.55
CA ASP A 228 -13.20 -15.98 -0.62
C ASP A 228 -12.62 -14.57 -0.43
N ALA A 229 -11.32 -14.54 -0.13
CA ALA A 229 -10.53 -13.32 0.05
C ALA A 229 -10.18 -12.62 -1.27
N LEU A 230 -10.88 -12.94 -2.36
CA LEU A 230 -10.58 -12.51 -3.74
C LEU A 230 -10.28 -11.01 -3.86
N PHE A 231 -10.81 -10.18 -2.96
CA PHE A 231 -10.67 -8.72 -3.00
C PHE A 231 -9.55 -8.13 -2.15
N LEU A 232 -9.03 -8.87 -1.15
CA LEU A 232 -7.82 -8.47 -0.42
C LEU A 232 -6.58 -8.51 -1.33
N ASP A 233 -6.66 -9.25 -2.44
CA ASP A 233 -5.54 -9.59 -3.31
C ASP A 233 -5.27 -8.63 -4.49
N PHE A 234 -6.22 -7.75 -4.87
CA PHE A 234 -6.11 -7.04 -6.17
C PHE A 234 -4.94 -6.09 -6.30
N ASN A 235 -4.34 -5.65 -5.20
CA ASN A 235 -3.36 -4.56 -5.27
C ASN A 235 -2.05 -4.85 -4.51
N SER A 236 -1.85 -6.07 -3.99
CA SER A 236 -0.64 -6.42 -3.25
C SER A 236 0.55 -6.64 -4.20
N LYS A 237 1.50 -5.69 -4.21
CA LYS A 237 2.85 -5.84 -4.79
C LYS A 237 3.64 -6.98 -4.13
N TYR A 238 3.20 -7.51 -2.99
CA TYR A 238 3.85 -8.61 -2.25
C TYR A 238 3.50 -9.99 -2.82
N LYS A 239 3.62 -10.08 -4.15
CA LYS A 239 3.80 -11.23 -5.06
C LYS A 239 4.28 -12.58 -4.49
N GLU A 240 5.06 -12.51 -3.42
CA GLU A 240 6.05 -13.53 -3.08
C GLU A 240 5.63 -14.51 -1.99
N SER A 241 4.57 -14.25 -1.21
CA SER A 241 3.99 -15.30 -0.37
C SER A 241 2.84 -15.96 -1.13
N SER A 242 2.84 -17.28 -1.21
CA SER A 242 1.80 -18.16 -1.78
C SER A 242 0.39 -18.02 -1.17
N MET A 243 0.04 -16.86 -0.60
CA MET A 243 -1.28 -16.48 -0.12
C MET A 243 -2.28 -16.17 -1.23
N TYR A 244 -1.83 -16.09 -2.49
CA TYR A 244 -2.70 -15.97 -3.65
C TYR A 244 -3.73 -17.10 -3.61
N TRP A 245 -5.02 -16.73 -3.52
CA TRP A 245 -6.15 -17.65 -3.49
C TRP A 245 -6.38 -18.40 -2.19
N ARG A 246 -5.79 -17.99 -1.06
CA ARG A 246 -6.21 -18.56 0.22
C ARG A 246 -7.50 -17.90 0.67
N GLN A 247 -8.55 -18.71 0.61
CA GLN A 247 -9.61 -18.75 1.61
C GLN A 247 -9.09 -18.26 2.98
N ILE A 248 -9.57 -17.10 3.43
CA ILE A 248 -9.28 -16.58 4.76
C ILE A 248 -10.32 -17.15 5.72
N THR A 249 -9.88 -17.69 6.85
CA THR A 249 -10.81 -18.30 7.81
C THR A 249 -11.78 -17.26 8.37
N LEU A 250 -12.98 -17.66 8.80
CA LEU A 250 -13.91 -16.73 9.45
C LEU A 250 -13.27 -16.04 10.67
N LEU A 251 -12.41 -16.76 11.40
CA LEU A 251 -11.66 -16.24 12.55
C LEU A 251 -10.69 -15.14 12.12
N ASP A 252 -9.80 -15.44 11.17
CA ASP A 252 -8.83 -14.47 10.66
C ASP A 252 -9.53 -13.26 10.03
N TYR A 253 -10.64 -13.47 9.32
CA TYR A 253 -11.46 -12.40 8.77
C TYR A 253 -12.06 -11.54 9.89
N SER A 254 -12.62 -12.14 10.96
CA SER A 254 -13.13 -11.36 12.10
C SER A 254 -12.05 -10.53 12.80
N ILE A 255 -10.83 -11.05 12.90
CA ILE A 255 -9.69 -10.33 13.50
C ILE A 255 -9.29 -9.15 12.61
N LEU A 256 -9.18 -9.41 11.31
CA LEU A 256 -8.77 -8.45 10.31
C LEU A 256 -9.71 -7.24 10.22
N TYR A 257 -11.01 -7.46 10.45
CA TYR A 257 -12.06 -6.43 10.46
C TYR A 257 -12.44 -5.98 11.87
N GLU A 258 -11.62 -6.28 12.88
CA GLU A 258 -11.82 -5.87 14.27
C GLU A 258 -13.21 -6.24 14.84
N SER A 259 -13.79 -7.34 14.36
CA SER A 259 -15.12 -7.82 14.72
C SER A 259 -15.06 -8.55 16.06
N VAL A 260 -14.92 -7.78 17.14
CA VAL A 260 -14.61 -8.26 18.48
C VAL A 260 -15.61 -9.31 18.98
N ASN A 261 -16.90 -9.13 18.72
CA ASN A 261 -17.92 -10.06 19.21
C ASN A 261 -17.88 -11.40 18.47
N ILE A 262 -17.76 -11.35 17.14
CA ILE A 262 -17.64 -12.56 16.33
C ILE A 262 -16.30 -13.26 16.57
N PHE A 263 -15.20 -12.51 16.71
CA PHE A 263 -13.90 -13.05 17.09
C PHE A 263 -13.99 -13.82 18.41
N LYS A 264 -14.55 -13.20 19.47
CA LYS A 264 -14.71 -13.85 20.78
C LYS A 264 -15.54 -15.13 20.67
N TYR A 265 -16.63 -15.09 19.91
CA TYR A 265 -17.46 -16.27 19.68
C TYR A 265 -16.68 -17.40 19.01
N LEU A 266 -15.98 -17.13 17.92
CA LEU A 266 -15.16 -18.12 17.20
C LEU A 266 -14.03 -18.66 18.07
N TYR A 267 -13.35 -17.79 18.81
CA TYR A 267 -12.26 -18.13 19.71
C TYR A 267 -12.73 -19.03 20.87
N MET A 268 -13.84 -18.68 21.54
CA MET A 268 -14.42 -19.47 22.64
C MET A 268 -14.90 -20.85 22.19
N ASN A 269 -15.24 -21.00 20.91
CA ASN A 269 -15.64 -22.27 20.33
C ASN A 269 -14.47 -23.01 19.65
N HIS A 270 -13.22 -22.66 20.00
CA HIS A 270 -12.02 -23.37 19.58
C HIS A 270 -11.75 -23.35 18.07
N ALA A 271 -12.07 -22.24 17.40
CA ALA A 271 -11.60 -22.00 16.03
C ALA A 271 -10.06 -22.14 15.95
N LYS A 272 -9.56 -22.74 14.87
CA LYS A 272 -8.13 -23.03 14.73
C LYS A 272 -7.33 -21.74 14.56
N LEU A 273 -6.35 -21.55 15.45
CA LEU A 273 -5.37 -20.50 15.34
C LEU A 273 -4.20 -20.93 14.45
N SER A 274 -3.66 -19.96 13.71
CA SER A 274 -2.43 -20.12 12.93
C SER A 274 -1.42 -19.04 13.31
N ARG A 275 -0.18 -19.16 12.85
CA ARG A 275 0.82 -18.09 13.02
C ARG A 275 0.42 -16.82 12.25
N GLU A 276 -0.29 -17.00 11.14
CA GLU A 276 -0.86 -15.93 10.33
C GLU A 276 -1.98 -15.18 11.06
N THR A 277 -2.64 -15.81 12.04
CA THR A 277 -3.69 -15.18 12.85
C THR A 277 -3.18 -13.95 13.62
N LEU A 278 -1.94 -13.99 14.15
CA LEU A 278 -1.28 -12.82 14.74
C LEU A 278 -0.97 -11.73 13.71
N LEU A 279 -0.69 -12.11 12.45
CA LEU A 279 -0.46 -11.12 11.41
C LEU A 279 -1.73 -10.31 11.18
N TYR A 280 -2.88 -10.98 11.08
CA TYR A 280 -4.16 -10.31 10.86
C TYR A 280 -4.56 -9.37 12.00
N SER A 281 -4.19 -9.65 13.25
CA SER A 281 -4.47 -8.72 14.35
C SER A 281 -3.60 -7.47 14.29
N ILE A 282 -2.34 -7.60 13.85
CA ILE A 282 -1.48 -6.44 13.55
C ILE A 282 -2.09 -5.64 12.42
N VAL A 283 -2.50 -6.28 11.33
CA VAL A 283 -3.11 -5.61 10.18
C VAL A 283 -4.39 -4.87 10.58
N GLY A 284 -5.29 -5.55 11.31
CA GLY A 284 -6.54 -4.99 11.79
C GLY A 284 -6.35 -3.82 12.75
N GLY A 285 -5.30 -3.81 13.57
CA GLY A 285 -5.01 -2.69 14.46
C GLY A 285 -5.62 -2.80 15.87
N ASN A 286 -6.26 -3.93 16.18
CA ASN A 286 -6.93 -4.13 17.47
C ASN A 286 -5.97 -4.72 18.52
N ASP A 287 -5.47 -3.86 19.41
CA ASP A 287 -4.53 -4.20 20.48
C ASP A 287 -5.09 -5.28 21.44
N SER A 288 -6.39 -5.20 21.75
CA SER A 288 -7.07 -6.14 22.64
C SER A 288 -7.12 -7.55 22.06
N ILE A 289 -7.44 -7.69 20.76
CA ILE A 289 -7.39 -8.97 20.06
C ILE A 289 -5.94 -9.48 19.99
N PHE A 290 -4.99 -8.60 19.68
CA PHE A 290 -3.57 -8.97 19.61
C PHE A 290 -3.06 -9.54 20.94
N SER A 291 -3.34 -8.89 22.09
CA SER A 291 -2.92 -9.38 23.40
C SER A 291 -3.48 -10.77 23.72
N ILE A 292 -4.76 -11.03 23.40
CA ILE A 292 -5.37 -12.36 23.59
C ILE A 292 -4.64 -13.43 22.76
N LEU A 293 -4.31 -13.12 21.51
CA LEU A 293 -3.64 -14.06 20.61
C LEU A 293 -2.18 -14.29 21.00
N GLU A 294 -1.49 -13.26 21.47
CA GLU A 294 -0.09 -13.32 21.87
C GLU A 294 0.14 -14.31 23.03
N GLU A 295 -0.74 -14.27 24.04
CA GLU A 295 -0.70 -15.21 25.17
C GLU A 295 -0.78 -16.67 24.70
N GLY A 296 -1.59 -16.94 23.67
CA GLY A 296 -1.81 -18.29 23.14
C GLY A 296 -0.75 -18.78 22.15
N LEU A 297 -0.19 -17.90 21.32
CA LEU A 297 0.66 -18.29 20.17
C LEU A 297 2.16 -18.13 20.40
N LYS A 298 2.59 -17.32 21.38
CA LYS A 298 3.99 -16.97 21.69
C LYS A 298 4.79 -16.45 20.48
N ILE A 299 5.16 -15.17 20.52
CA ILE A 299 5.96 -14.55 19.46
C ILE A 299 7.44 -14.92 19.64
N ASP A 300 8.06 -15.47 18.60
CA ASP A 300 9.51 -15.69 18.55
C ASP A 300 10.24 -14.56 17.79
N HIS A 301 11.56 -14.49 17.95
CA HIS A 301 12.39 -13.47 17.30
C HIS A 301 12.35 -13.53 15.76
N GLN A 302 12.16 -14.72 15.17
CA GLN A 302 12.12 -14.87 13.71
C GLN A 302 10.86 -14.22 13.12
N MET A 303 9.76 -14.23 13.87
CA MET A 303 8.50 -13.61 13.45
C MET A 303 8.51 -12.08 13.62
N CYS A 304 9.31 -11.55 14.55
CA CYS A 304 9.36 -10.13 14.89
C CYS A 304 9.67 -9.23 13.67
N ASP A 305 10.57 -9.62 12.78
CA ASP A 305 10.90 -8.86 11.57
C ASP A 305 9.70 -8.71 10.63
N LYS A 306 8.97 -9.81 10.42
CA LYS A 306 7.78 -9.84 9.57
C LYS A 306 6.67 -8.99 10.20
N PHE A 307 6.49 -9.09 11.51
CA PHE A 307 5.48 -8.34 12.25
C PHE A 307 5.78 -6.85 12.29
N LEU A 308 7.03 -6.45 12.56
CA LEU A 308 7.47 -5.06 12.48
C LEU A 308 7.26 -4.50 11.07
N THR A 309 7.71 -5.22 10.03
CA THR A 309 7.51 -4.80 8.64
C THR A 309 6.02 -4.61 8.32
N THR A 310 5.16 -5.49 8.83
CA THR A 310 3.71 -5.43 8.65
C THR A 310 3.10 -4.25 9.40
N ALA A 311 3.50 -4.01 10.65
CA ALA A 311 3.07 -2.87 11.45
C ALA A 311 3.48 -1.54 10.79
N ILE A 312 4.70 -1.46 10.26
CA ILE A 312 5.17 -0.28 9.50
C ILE A 312 4.39 -0.13 8.20
N PHE A 313 4.12 -1.24 7.49
CA PHE A 313 3.31 -1.22 6.28
C PHE A 313 1.93 -0.64 6.56
N TYR A 314 1.19 -1.17 7.53
CA TYR A 314 -0.15 -0.72 7.89
C TYR A 314 -0.20 0.52 8.81
N GLN A 315 0.96 1.10 9.14
CA GLN A 315 1.09 2.29 9.98
C GLN A 315 0.41 2.14 11.36
N GLN A 316 0.62 0.99 11.98
CA GLN A 316 0.05 0.64 13.27
C GLN A 316 1.05 1.00 14.37
N THR A 317 1.09 2.28 14.74
CA THR A 317 2.12 2.87 15.62
C THR A 317 2.32 2.09 16.91
N ILE A 318 1.24 1.65 17.58
CA ILE A 318 1.31 0.86 18.81
C ILE A 318 2.13 -0.42 18.58
N PHE A 319 1.89 -1.13 17.48
CA PHE A 319 2.62 -2.36 17.16
C PHE A 319 4.04 -2.08 16.68
N ILE A 320 4.29 -0.95 15.99
CA ILE A 320 5.64 -0.54 15.61
C ILE A 320 6.49 -0.34 16.88
N GLU A 321 5.99 0.44 17.84
CA GLU A 321 6.66 0.66 19.13
C GLU A 321 6.86 -0.66 19.89
N TYR A 322 5.83 -1.50 19.94
CA TYR A 322 5.89 -2.82 20.56
C TYR A 322 7.04 -3.66 19.99
N PHE A 323 7.09 -3.86 18.68
CA PHE A 323 8.11 -4.70 18.04
C PHE A 323 9.50 -4.06 18.01
N LEU A 324 9.61 -2.73 18.02
CA LEU A 324 10.90 -2.05 18.19
C LEU A 324 11.44 -2.27 19.61
N ASN A 325 10.59 -2.23 20.64
CA ASN A 325 10.99 -2.51 22.02
C ASN A 325 11.42 -3.97 22.22
N MET A 326 10.81 -4.92 21.50
CA MET A 326 11.28 -6.32 21.49
C MET A 326 12.66 -6.50 20.84
N LYS A 327 13.12 -5.51 20.07
CA LYS A 327 14.38 -5.52 19.33
C LYS A 327 15.45 -4.61 19.93
N ILE A 328 15.32 -4.17 21.18
CA ILE A 328 16.28 -3.22 21.79
C ILE A 328 17.75 -3.69 21.66
N ASP A 329 18.00 -5.00 21.67
CA ASP A 329 19.35 -5.57 21.51
C ASP A 329 19.83 -5.68 20.04
N HIS A 330 18.93 -5.49 19.06
CA HIS A 330 19.21 -5.53 17.63
C HIS A 330 19.07 -4.15 17.00
N GLN A 331 20.19 -3.44 16.87
CA GLN A 331 20.25 -2.22 16.06
C GLN A 331 19.93 -2.54 14.59
N GLN A 332 18.85 -1.97 14.08
CA GLN A 332 18.49 -2.11 12.67
C GLN A 332 19.56 -1.48 11.78
N THR A 333 19.95 -2.20 10.73
CA THR A 333 20.87 -1.67 9.74
C THR A 333 20.17 -0.64 8.84
N ILE A 334 20.93 0.27 8.25
CA ILE A 334 20.41 1.26 7.29
C ILE A 334 19.77 0.55 6.10
N GLN A 335 20.42 -0.51 5.63
CA GLN A 335 19.88 -1.36 4.56
C GLN A 335 18.51 -1.95 4.92
N GLU A 336 18.30 -2.43 6.14
CA GLU A 336 17.00 -2.94 6.60
C GLU A 336 15.92 -1.86 6.59
N ILE A 337 16.28 -0.65 7.01
CA ILE A 337 15.33 0.46 7.10
C ILE A 337 14.94 0.95 5.73
N PHE A 338 15.89 1.10 4.81
CA PHE A 338 15.56 1.43 3.43
C PHE A 338 14.82 0.30 2.73
N SER A 339 15.19 -0.96 2.97
CA SER A 339 14.42 -2.11 2.48
C SER A 339 12.97 -2.04 2.96
N THR A 340 12.77 -1.70 4.23
CA THR A 340 11.44 -1.50 4.82
C THR A 340 10.75 -0.29 4.23
N PHE A 341 11.44 0.83 4.05
CA PHE A 341 10.89 2.04 3.44
C PHE A 341 10.49 1.82 1.97
N ASN A 342 11.28 1.14 1.14
CA ASN A 342 10.89 0.86 -0.25
C ASN A 342 9.67 -0.03 -0.37
N LYS A 343 9.47 -0.90 0.63
CA LYS A 343 8.29 -1.73 0.73
C LYS A 343 7.12 -0.85 1.16
N THR A 344 7.29 -0.13 2.25
CA THR A 344 6.21 0.50 3.01
C THR A 344 5.96 1.96 2.69
N TYR A 345 6.81 2.62 1.91
CA TYR A 345 6.71 4.04 1.57
C TYR A 345 6.31 4.92 2.77
N ASN A 346 6.80 4.56 3.96
CA ASN A 346 6.38 5.14 5.23
C ASN A 346 7.40 6.22 5.63
N PHE A 347 7.14 7.44 5.17
CA PHE A 347 7.92 8.63 5.47
C PHE A 347 7.88 8.97 6.96
N THR A 348 6.81 8.66 7.69
CA THR A 348 6.77 8.85 9.15
C THR A 348 7.81 7.98 9.85
N TYR A 349 7.87 6.68 9.52
CA TYR A 349 8.88 5.78 10.05
C TYR A 349 10.30 6.22 9.64
N LEU A 350 10.50 6.58 8.36
CA LEU A 350 11.79 7.07 7.88
C LEU A 350 12.25 8.35 8.60
N ALA A 351 11.36 9.32 8.79
CA ALA A 351 11.64 10.58 9.46
C ALA A 351 11.99 10.37 10.94
N GLN A 352 11.23 9.52 11.64
CA GLN A 352 11.51 9.13 13.02
C GLN A 352 12.90 8.50 13.15
N TYR A 353 13.23 7.56 12.26
CA TYR A 353 14.55 6.94 12.26
C TYR A 353 15.68 7.95 12.01
N ILE A 354 15.53 8.81 11.00
CA ILE A 354 16.50 9.87 10.72
C ILE A 354 16.68 10.80 11.93
N LYS A 355 15.60 11.13 12.65
CA LYS A 355 15.68 11.93 13.87
C LYS A 355 16.52 11.23 14.95
N MET A 356 16.29 9.93 15.19
CA MET A 356 17.09 9.14 16.13
C MET A 356 18.57 9.08 15.72
N LEU A 357 18.87 9.05 14.43
CA LEU A 357 20.25 9.08 13.93
C LEU A 357 20.94 10.42 14.19
N LYS A 358 20.23 11.55 14.03
CA LYS A 358 20.81 12.88 14.31
C LYS A 358 21.35 13.01 15.72
N GLU A 359 20.74 12.30 16.66
CA GLU A 359 21.12 12.34 18.08
C GLU A 359 22.35 11.46 18.39
N ASN A 360 22.62 10.46 17.55
CA ASN A 360 23.59 9.40 17.90
C ASN A 360 24.74 9.25 16.90
N ILE A 361 24.60 9.66 15.62
CA ILE A 361 25.52 9.23 14.56
C ILE A 361 25.73 10.31 13.48
N ASN A 362 26.87 10.26 12.79
CA ASN A 362 27.25 11.18 11.73
C ASN A 362 26.44 10.95 10.43
N ILE A 363 25.41 11.78 10.19
CA ILE A 363 24.54 11.77 9.00
C ILE A 363 25.34 11.64 7.69
N SER A 364 26.57 12.15 7.62
CA SER A 364 27.35 12.09 6.38
C SER A 364 27.71 10.67 5.96
N GLU A 365 27.96 9.79 6.93
CA GLU A 365 28.26 8.38 6.67
C GLU A 365 27.04 7.64 6.12
N TYR A 366 25.84 8.01 6.61
CA TYR A 366 24.57 7.48 6.11
C TYR A 366 24.27 7.89 4.69
N CYS A 367 24.45 9.18 4.36
CA CYS A 367 24.26 9.66 3.01
C CYS A 367 25.17 8.93 2.03
N LYS A 368 26.40 8.61 2.46
CA LYS A 368 27.32 7.78 1.69
C LYS A 368 26.79 6.36 1.49
N GLU A 369 26.23 5.74 2.53
CA GLU A 369 25.64 4.41 2.39
C GLU A 369 24.42 4.39 1.46
N ILE A 370 23.57 5.43 1.49
CA ILE A 370 22.47 5.62 0.55
C ILE A 370 22.99 5.73 -0.88
N LEU A 371 24.05 6.53 -1.10
CA LEU A 371 24.72 6.72 -2.39
C LEU A 371 25.35 5.42 -2.92
N GLU A 372 25.90 4.59 -2.05
CA GLU A 372 26.62 3.37 -2.43
C GLU A 372 25.68 2.20 -2.71
N ASN A 373 24.57 2.11 -1.98
CA ASN A 373 23.67 0.97 -2.07
C ASN A 373 22.44 1.21 -2.97
N ASN A 374 22.29 2.41 -3.54
CA ASN A 374 21.20 2.80 -4.45
C ASN A 374 19.84 2.31 -3.93
N LEU A 375 19.60 2.65 -2.67
CA LEU A 375 18.62 1.95 -1.87
C LEU A 375 17.18 2.31 -2.22
N THR A 376 16.84 3.24 -3.12
CA THR A 376 15.42 3.58 -3.37
C THR A 376 15.14 3.95 -4.82
N ALA A 377 13.90 3.74 -5.28
CA ALA A 377 13.41 4.10 -6.62
C ALA A 377 12.60 5.41 -6.61
N HIS A 378 13.00 6.36 -5.76
CA HIS A 378 12.26 7.59 -5.48
C HIS A 378 13.00 8.81 -6.01
N TYR A 379 12.27 9.68 -6.71
CA TYR A 379 12.80 10.93 -7.22
C TYR A 379 13.40 11.80 -6.12
N LEU A 380 12.83 11.78 -4.90
CA LEU A 380 13.39 12.47 -3.73
C LEU A 380 14.86 12.12 -3.48
N PHE A 381 15.19 10.84 -3.57
CA PHE A 381 16.54 10.36 -3.32
C PHE A 381 17.40 10.64 -4.54
N ASP A 382 16.94 10.33 -5.74
CA ASP A 382 17.69 10.61 -6.98
C ASP A 382 18.06 12.09 -7.08
N TYR A 383 17.12 12.98 -6.78
CA TYR A 383 17.33 14.42 -6.74
C TYR A 383 18.43 14.79 -5.76
N PHE A 384 18.42 14.23 -4.54
CA PHE A 384 19.47 14.45 -3.56
C PHE A 384 20.84 13.89 -3.99
N LEU A 385 20.89 12.70 -4.60
CA LEU A 385 22.14 12.09 -5.08
C LEU A 385 22.75 12.92 -6.21
N LEU A 386 21.93 13.47 -7.11
CA LEU A 386 22.37 14.30 -8.23
C LEU A 386 22.96 15.65 -7.79
N GLN A 387 22.70 16.11 -6.56
CA GLN A 387 23.34 17.32 -6.01
C GLN A 387 24.79 17.11 -5.54
N GLN A 388 25.25 15.86 -5.43
CA GLN A 388 26.59 15.57 -4.89
C GLN A 388 27.67 15.77 -5.96
N LYS A 389 28.71 16.55 -5.62
CA LYS A 389 29.81 16.90 -6.57
C LYS A 389 30.52 15.68 -7.16
N ASN A 390 30.59 14.59 -6.40
CA ASN A 390 31.29 13.36 -6.79
C ASN A 390 30.34 12.30 -7.37
N PHE A 391 29.07 12.62 -7.61
CA PHE A 391 28.13 11.69 -8.22
C PHE A 391 28.33 11.63 -9.74
N ASP A 392 29.16 10.68 -10.18
CA ASP A 392 29.31 10.40 -11.60
C ASP A 392 28.09 9.64 -12.14
N ILE A 393 27.17 10.39 -12.77
CA ILE A 393 26.03 9.80 -13.46
C ILE A 393 26.48 8.83 -14.55
N ASN A 394 27.65 8.98 -15.17
CA ASN A 394 28.11 8.10 -16.26
C ASN A 394 28.75 6.79 -15.77
N SER A 395 28.95 6.63 -14.47
CA SER A 395 29.48 5.39 -13.92
C SER A 395 28.49 4.24 -14.21
N LYS A 396 28.90 3.30 -15.08
CA LYS A 396 28.03 2.29 -15.72
C LYS A 396 27.18 1.46 -14.76
N ASN A 397 27.60 1.30 -13.51
CA ASN A 397 26.85 0.56 -12.49
C ASN A 397 25.70 1.40 -11.88
N LYS A 398 25.85 2.74 -11.80
CA LYS A 398 24.87 3.63 -11.18
C LYS A 398 23.68 3.95 -12.10
N ILE A 399 23.92 4.19 -13.40
CA ILE A 399 22.82 4.36 -14.39
C ILE A 399 21.94 3.12 -14.45
N LYS A 400 22.57 1.94 -14.52
CA LYS A 400 21.84 0.68 -14.56
C LYS A 400 20.87 0.61 -13.38
N GLN A 401 21.29 0.97 -12.17
CA GLN A 401 20.45 0.89 -10.98
C GLN A 401 19.30 1.92 -10.97
N ILE A 402 19.53 3.18 -11.40
CA ILE A 402 18.45 4.19 -11.54
C ILE A 402 17.43 3.73 -12.61
N ILE A 403 17.93 3.26 -13.75
CA ILE A 403 17.09 2.71 -14.82
C ILE A 403 16.43 1.40 -14.38
N TYR A 404 17.06 0.53 -13.58
CA TYR A 404 16.42 -0.68 -13.05
C TYR A 404 15.41 -0.35 -11.91
N GLY A 405 15.58 0.75 -11.19
CA GLY A 405 14.60 1.25 -10.23
C GLY A 405 13.30 1.70 -10.90
N TYR A 406 13.42 2.52 -11.95
CA TYR A 406 12.27 3.02 -12.73
C TYR A 406 11.76 2.02 -13.78
N PHE A 407 12.66 1.30 -14.45
CA PHE A 407 12.40 0.45 -15.61
C PHE A 407 12.85 -1.00 -15.44
N GLY A 408 13.30 -1.45 -14.26
CA GLY A 408 13.87 -2.79 -14.09
C GLY A 408 12.88 -3.95 -14.21
N PHE A 409 11.62 -3.66 -14.47
CA PHE A 409 10.64 -4.65 -14.91
C PHE A 409 10.46 -4.73 -16.42
N VAL A 410 11.13 -3.88 -17.17
CA VAL A 410 11.05 -3.79 -18.62
C VAL A 410 12.20 -4.57 -19.24
N LYS A 411 12.21 -5.89 -19.02
CA LYS A 411 13.08 -6.82 -19.78
C LYS A 411 12.74 -6.90 -21.28
N GLY A 412 11.79 -6.08 -21.77
CA GLY A 412 11.25 -6.13 -23.14
C GLY A 412 11.16 -4.80 -23.90
N ILE A 413 11.57 -3.66 -23.33
CA ILE A 413 11.55 -2.36 -24.05
C ILE A 413 12.95 -1.73 -23.96
N SER A 414 13.89 -2.33 -24.67
CA SER A 414 15.17 -1.70 -25.00
C SER A 414 15.06 -0.68 -26.14
N GLN A 415 13.85 -0.25 -26.54
CA GLN A 415 13.66 0.57 -27.76
C GLN A 415 12.71 1.76 -27.65
N ILE A 416 12.19 2.13 -26.48
CA ILE A 416 11.38 3.36 -26.34
C ILE A 416 12.10 4.33 -25.41
N LEU A 417 12.97 5.13 -26.03
CA LEU A 417 13.16 6.56 -25.80
C LEU A 417 12.54 7.10 -24.51
N ILE A 418 13.37 7.53 -23.55
CA ILE A 418 13.34 8.83 -22.84
C ILE A 418 14.60 8.87 -21.97
N ILE A 419 15.71 9.30 -22.58
CA ILE A 419 16.77 10.07 -21.88
C ILE A 419 16.91 11.46 -22.53
N HIS A 420 16.23 11.71 -23.66
CA HIS A 420 16.40 12.95 -24.42
C HIS A 420 15.55 14.15 -23.95
N SER A 421 14.84 14.06 -22.82
CA SER A 421 13.96 15.15 -22.36
C SER A 421 14.12 15.54 -20.88
N PHE A 422 15.18 15.07 -20.21
CA PHE A 422 15.49 15.46 -18.82
C PHE A 422 16.94 15.93 -18.59
N ILE A 423 17.63 16.27 -19.67
CA ILE A 423 18.85 17.12 -19.70
C ILE A 423 18.59 18.15 -20.79
#